data_AF-A0A2A4LD27-F1
#
_entry.id   AF-A0A2A4LD27-F1
#
_cell.length_a   1.000
_cell.length_b   1.000
_cell.length_c   1.000
_cell.angle_alpha   90.00
_cell.angle_beta   90.00
_cell.angle_gamma   90.00
#
_symmetry.space_group_name_H-M   'P 1'
#
loop_
_entity.id
_entity.type
_entity.pdbx_description
1 polymer ?
#
loop_
_entity_poly.entity_id
_entity_poly.type
_entity_poly.pdbx_seq_one_letter_code
_entity_poly.pdbx_strand_id
1 'polypeptide(L)'
;MREGAQQMMQNMQQQAGEQGRRGERGRHGEQARRDNDPLGRQSRSRGPQLGDDTKVPDEIDAQRAREILEAIRKRLGEFQRPKLELDYLDRLLPTR
;
A
#
# COMPACT_ATOMS: atom_id res chain seq x y z
N MET A 1 65.73 16.50 10.42
CA MET A 1 64.83 15.86 9.44
C MET A 1 63.41 15.69 10.00
N ARG A 2 62.71 16.81 10.29
CA ARG A 2 61.31 16.82 10.76
C ARG A 2 60.42 17.82 10.00
N GLU A 3 61.04 18.77 9.31
CA GLU A 3 60.35 19.83 8.55
C GLU A 3 59.81 19.32 7.19
N GLY A 4 60.52 18.42 6.51
CA GLY A 4 60.07 17.86 5.22
C GLY A 4 58.79 17.03 5.29
N ALA A 5 58.53 16.37 6.43
CA ALA A 5 57.32 15.58 6.64
C ALA A 5 56.06 16.45 6.83
N GLN A 6 56.23 17.68 7.34
CA GLN A 6 55.11 18.60 7.59
C GLN A 6 54.59 19.20 6.28
N GLN A 7 55.48 19.54 5.34
CA GLN A 7 55.09 20.01 4.00
C GLN A 7 54.32 18.93 3.21
N MET A 8 54.71 17.67 3.35
CA MET A 8 54.04 16.56 2.65
C MET A 8 52.59 16.36 3.15
N MET A 9 52.34 16.48 4.46
CA MET A 9 50.98 16.39 5.01
C MET A 9 50.07 17.54 4.54
N GLN A 10 50.61 18.75 4.40
CA GLN A 10 49.81 19.91 3.98
C GLN A 10 49.37 19.80 2.50
N ASN A 11 50.21 19.26 1.62
CA ASN A 11 49.84 18.98 0.24
C ASN A 11 48.81 17.83 0.13
N MET A 12 48.95 16.80 0.96
CA MET A 12 48.00 15.67 1.01
C MET A 12 46.60 16.13 1.43
N GLN A 13 46.51 17.05 2.40
CA GLN A 13 45.23 17.56 2.89
C GLN A 13 44.49 18.42 1.85
N GLN A 14 45.22 19.20 1.04
CA GLN A 14 44.64 19.96 -0.08
C GLN A 14 44.10 19.02 -1.17
N GLN A 15 44.88 17.99 -1.53
CA GLN A 15 44.48 17.03 -2.55
C GLN A 15 43.29 16.14 -2.10
N ALA A 16 43.25 15.77 -0.81
CA ALA A 16 42.11 15.04 -0.23
C ALA A 16 40.83 15.91 -0.17
N GLY A 17 40.96 17.22 0.06
CA GLY A 17 39.84 18.17 0.07
C GLY A 17 39.18 18.35 -1.30
N GLU A 18 39.97 18.30 -2.39
CA GLU A 18 39.43 18.36 -3.76
C GLU A 18 38.83 17.01 -4.22
N GLN A 19 39.36 15.88 -3.74
CA GLN A 19 38.85 14.56 -4.08
C GLN A 19 37.57 14.19 -3.30
N GLY A 20 37.42 14.69 -2.06
CA GLY A 20 36.19 14.55 -1.26
C GLY A 20 34.97 15.24 -1.88
N ARG A 21 35.16 16.41 -2.52
CA ARG A 21 34.08 17.17 -3.18
C ARG A 21 33.63 16.61 -4.55
N ARG A 22 34.27 15.55 -5.05
CA ARG A 22 33.85 14.84 -6.26
C ARG A 22 33.08 13.54 -5.96
N GLY A 23 33.15 13.04 -4.72
CA GLY A 23 32.39 11.86 -4.26
C GLY A 23 30.92 12.15 -3.94
N GLU A 24 30.56 13.39 -3.61
CA GLU A 24 29.19 13.77 -3.24
C GLU A 24 28.28 14.13 -4.44
N ARG A 25 28.81 14.17 -5.67
CA ARG A 25 28.01 14.39 -6.89
C ARG A 25 27.54 13.09 -7.59
N GLY A 26 27.81 11.92 -7.00
CA GLY A 26 27.38 10.63 -7.53
C GLY A 26 26.12 10.04 -6.89
N ARG A 27 25.70 10.49 -5.71
CA ARG A 27 24.57 9.89 -4.97
C ARG A 27 23.21 10.52 -5.19
N HIS A 28 23.13 11.71 -5.79
CA HIS A 28 21.85 12.39 -6.05
C HIS A 28 21.25 12.11 -7.44
N GLY A 29 21.96 11.39 -8.32
CA GLY A 29 21.53 11.15 -9.70
C GLY A 29 20.82 9.81 -9.95
N GLU A 30 20.93 8.85 -9.02
CA GLU A 30 20.51 7.46 -9.28
C GLU A 30 19.17 7.07 -8.65
N GLN A 31 18.69 7.84 -7.65
CA GLN A 31 17.34 7.70 -7.10
C GLN A 31 16.25 8.35 -7.96
N ALA A 32 16.57 9.38 -8.75
CA ALA A 32 15.59 10.08 -9.59
C ALA A 32 15.19 9.30 -10.87
N ARG A 33 15.81 8.16 -11.16
CA ARG A 33 15.59 7.41 -12.42
C ARG A 33 14.81 6.10 -12.26
N ARG A 34 14.59 5.60 -11.04
CA ARG A 34 13.87 4.34 -10.81
C ARG A 34 12.39 4.52 -10.47
N ASP A 35 11.95 5.75 -10.21
CA ASP A 35 10.57 6.08 -9.84
C ASP A 35 9.78 6.78 -10.96
N ASN A 36 10.29 6.79 -12.19
CA ASN A 36 9.53 7.28 -13.36
C ASN A 36 8.73 6.14 -14.00
N ASP A 37 7.88 5.47 -13.22
CA ASP A 37 6.69 4.88 -13.83
C ASP A 37 5.84 6.08 -14.31
N PRO A 38 5.56 6.24 -15.62
CA PRO A 38 4.72 7.34 -16.11
C PRO A 38 3.31 7.33 -15.51
N LEU A 39 2.91 6.23 -14.87
CA LEU A 39 1.65 6.10 -14.13
C LEU A 39 1.82 6.23 -12.61
N GLY A 40 3.02 6.55 -12.13
CA GLY A 40 3.32 6.80 -10.73
C GLY A 40 2.92 5.65 -9.80
N ARG A 41 2.93 4.41 -10.30
CA ARG A 41 2.45 3.27 -9.50
C ARG A 41 3.44 3.00 -8.38
N GLN A 42 2.91 2.91 -7.18
CA GLN A 42 3.68 2.60 -5.98
C GLN A 42 4.41 1.27 -6.20
N SER A 43 5.74 1.28 -6.01
CA SER A 43 6.57 0.09 -6.14
C SER A 43 6.00 -1.06 -5.30
N ARG A 44 5.79 -2.22 -5.94
CA ARG A 44 5.12 -3.41 -5.38
C ARG A 44 5.80 -4.02 -4.15
N SER A 45 6.89 -3.44 -3.66
CA SER A 45 7.59 -3.84 -2.42
C SER A 45 6.78 -3.56 -1.15
N ARG A 46 5.73 -2.74 -1.22
CA ARG A 46 4.58 -2.83 -0.32
C ARG A 46 3.46 -3.54 -1.08
N GLY A 47 3.09 -4.74 -0.63
CA GLY A 47 1.86 -5.41 -1.08
C GLY A 47 0.66 -4.47 -0.93
N PRO A 48 -0.51 -4.78 -1.54
CA PRO A 48 -1.67 -3.92 -1.42
C PRO A 48 -1.86 -3.57 0.05
N GLN A 49 -1.78 -2.27 0.37
CA GLN A 49 -2.30 -1.77 1.63
C GLN A 49 -3.79 -2.03 1.51
N LEU A 50 -4.23 -3.23 1.93
CA LEU A 50 -5.55 -3.37 2.52
C LEU A 50 -5.48 -2.39 3.69
N GLY A 51 -5.84 -1.13 3.45
CA GLY A 51 -6.03 -0.21 4.53
C GLY A 51 -7.04 -0.85 5.47
N ASP A 52 -6.94 -0.53 6.75
CA ASP A 52 -7.96 -0.86 7.75
C ASP A 52 -9.36 -0.27 7.42
N ASP A 53 -9.54 0.29 6.22
CA ASP A 53 -10.75 0.90 5.69
C ASP A 53 -11.83 -0.15 5.31
N THR A 54 -11.47 -1.43 5.22
CA THR A 54 -12.48 -2.51 5.28
C THR A 54 -12.88 -2.73 6.73
N LYS A 55 -13.86 -1.95 7.18
CA LYS A 55 -14.52 -2.13 8.47
C LYS A 55 -15.15 -3.53 8.52
N VAL A 56 -14.53 -4.44 9.27
CA VAL A 56 -15.19 -5.70 9.66
C VAL A 56 -16.30 -5.30 10.64
N PRO A 57 -17.58 -5.57 10.33
CA PRO A 57 -18.68 -5.15 11.19
C PRO A 57 -18.59 -5.79 12.58
N ASP A 58 -18.98 -5.05 13.63
CA ASP A 58 -18.95 -5.54 15.03
C ASP A 58 -20.03 -6.61 15.29
N GLU A 59 -20.06 -7.22 16.48
CA GLU A 59 -21.02 -8.29 16.83
C GLU A 59 -22.50 -7.90 16.63
N ILE A 60 -22.83 -6.62 16.84
CA ILE A 60 -24.18 -6.06 16.63
C ILE A 60 -24.58 -6.12 15.16
N ASP A 61 -23.64 -5.80 14.26
CA ASP A 61 -23.89 -5.83 12.82
C ASP A 61 -24.04 -7.26 12.31
N ALA A 62 -23.27 -8.20 12.87
CA ALA A 62 -23.43 -9.62 12.56
C ALA A 62 -24.81 -10.15 13.01
N GLN A 63 -25.33 -9.70 14.16
CA GLN A 63 -26.67 -10.06 14.62
C GLN A 63 -27.75 -9.50 13.69
N ARG A 64 -27.65 -8.23 13.31
CA ARG A 64 -28.56 -7.61 12.36
C ARG A 64 -28.52 -8.28 10.98
N ALA A 65 -27.34 -8.66 10.51
CA ALA A 65 -27.18 -9.39 9.26
C ALA A 65 -27.91 -10.74 9.31
N ARG A 66 -27.82 -11.47 10.43
CA ARG A 66 -28.58 -12.72 10.64
C ARG A 66 -30.09 -12.49 10.55
N GLU A 67 -30.60 -11.49 11.24
CA GLU A 67 -32.04 -11.15 11.23
C GLU A 67 -32.55 -10.82 9.82
N ILE A 68 -31.78 -10.03 9.06
CA ILE A 68 -32.12 -9.68 7.67
C ILE A 68 -32.17 -10.96 6.80
N LEU A 69 -31.17 -11.83 6.93
CA LEU A 69 -31.13 -13.08 6.16
C LEU A 69 -32.28 -14.03 6.52
N GLU A 70 -32.65 -14.13 7.80
CA GLU A 70 -33.82 -14.90 8.22
C GLU A 70 -35.13 -14.34 7.65
N ALA A 71 -35.29 -13.01 7.66
CA ALA A 71 -36.45 -12.36 7.07
C ALA A 71 -36.56 -12.63 5.56
N ILE A 72 -35.43 -12.58 4.83
CA ILE A 72 -35.38 -12.92 3.41
C ILE A 72 -35.77 -14.38 3.18
N ARG A 73 -35.20 -15.32 3.94
CA ARG A 73 -35.52 -16.75 3.85
C ARG A 73 -36.98 -17.04 4.13
N LYS A 74 -37.55 -16.39 5.16
CA LYS A 74 -38.98 -16.51 5.48
C LYS A 74 -39.86 -16.08 4.30
N ARG A 75 -39.55 -14.93 3.70
CA ARG A 75 -40.31 -14.40 2.54
C ARG A 75 -40.18 -15.27 1.30
N LEU A 76 -39.02 -15.89 1.08
CA LEU A 76 -38.83 -16.86 -0.01
C LEU A 76 -39.71 -18.11 0.12
N GLY A 77 -40.09 -18.49 1.34
CA GLY A 77 -41.05 -19.57 1.59
C GLY A 77 -42.52 -19.21 1.34
N GLU A 78 -42.83 -17.93 1.10
CA GLU A 78 -44.19 -17.45 0.82
C GLU A 78 -44.48 -17.54 -0.69
N PHE A 79 -44.84 -18.73 -1.18
CA PHE A 79 -45.06 -19.03 -2.61
C PHE A 79 -46.13 -18.17 -3.32
N GLN A 80 -46.98 -17.47 -2.55
CA GLN A 80 -47.99 -16.55 -3.09
C GLN A 80 -47.42 -15.19 -3.51
N ARG A 81 -46.14 -14.91 -3.20
CA ARG A 81 -45.49 -13.66 -3.59
C ARG A 81 -45.24 -13.61 -5.10
N PRO A 82 -45.24 -12.41 -5.71
CA PRO A 82 -44.92 -12.26 -7.12
C PRO A 82 -43.55 -12.86 -7.46
N LYS A 83 -43.44 -13.56 -8.59
CA LYS A 83 -42.20 -14.21 -9.04
C LYS A 83 -41.00 -13.24 -9.10
N LEU A 84 -41.22 -12.03 -9.61
CA LEU A 84 -40.18 -10.99 -9.66
C LEU A 84 -39.60 -10.65 -8.28
N GLU A 85 -40.43 -10.67 -7.23
CA GLU A 85 -39.98 -10.42 -5.86
C GLU A 85 -39.15 -11.59 -5.33
N LEU A 86 -39.61 -12.82 -5.56
CA LEU A 86 -38.87 -14.03 -5.19
C LEU A 86 -37.49 -14.07 -5.87
N ASP A 87 -37.43 -13.76 -7.16
CA ASP A 87 -36.18 -13.67 -7.93
C ASP A 87 -35.25 -12.54 -7.43
N TYR A 88 -35.82 -11.46 -6.88
CA TYR A 88 -35.03 -10.40 -6.25
C TYR A 88 -34.47 -10.84 -4.88
N LEU A 89 -35.29 -11.49 -4.06
CA LEU A 89 -34.88 -11.99 -2.74
C LEU A 89 -33.81 -13.09 -2.84
N ASP A 90 -33.90 -13.97 -3.83
CA ASP A 90 -32.91 -15.03 -4.06
C ASP A 90 -31.51 -14.46 -4.36
N ARG A 91 -31.43 -13.39 -5.17
CA ARG A 91 -30.18 -12.69 -5.49
C ARG A 91 -29.51 -12.00 -4.30
N LEU A 92 -30.26 -11.69 -3.25
CA LEU A 92 -29.72 -11.08 -2.03
C LEU A 92 -29.07 -12.10 -1.09
N LEU A 93 -29.27 -13.39 -1.32
CA LEU A 93 -28.62 -14.42 -0.53
C LEU A 93 -27.18 -14.60 -1.03
N PRO A 94 -26.19 -14.66 -0.12
CA PRO A 94 -24.82 -14.99 -0.51
C PRO A 94 -24.84 -16.37 -1.18
N THR A 95 -24.35 -16.42 -2.42
CA THR A 95 -24.16 -17.67 -3.15
C THR A 95 -23.23 -18.55 -2.33
N ARG A 96 -23.65 -19.80 -2.09
CA ARG A 96 -23.00 -20.76 -1.19
C ARG A 96 -21.50 -20.89 -1.41
#